data_AF-A0A8J6JZR0-F1
#
_entry.id   AF-A0A8J6JZR0-F1
#
_cell.length_a   1.000
_cell.length_b   1.000
_cell.length_c   1.000
_cell.angle_alpha   90.00
_cell.angle_beta   90.00
_cell.angle_gamma   90.00
#
_symmetry.space_group_name_H-M   'P 1'
#
loop_
_entity.id
_entity.type
_entity.pdbx_description
1 polymer ?
#
loop_
_entity_poly.entity_id
_entity_poly.type
_entity_poly.pdbx_seq_one_letter_code
_entity_poly.pdbx_strand_id
1 'polypeptide(L)'
;KDLSVMSIVSKAINRQLISYISSPAGNRRLLCQDFHCAGFVEGGRESPILEHYRVLEIPCFQLGGCPTPDRCLGLLSYGAFLKILTAGWDELECHRVYIFLCDVTNLPRKIQTLVSSKPGIAYKLELRMRLFCRHVFLDNWNLRRDSAFWLTRLLKPWPMVNQARLLYIFYGPVNSVDGHIAWLQMTEGLAGENCLKGLADAIKLLYDPESKEWTADDVISLVDELSVVPNQWLLENNARLLILSGNSICFTFMASKAVNGRTADLGRMVVFLALVSAVYCAWRRNGEDSSFINLFHLVSAQANFHKEILYLTLNTPSV
;
A
#
# COMPACT_ATOMS: atom_id res chain seq x y z
N LYS A 1 -30.01 -17.33 21.40
CA LYS A 1 -29.16 -17.87 22.48
C LYS A 1 -28.00 -18.72 21.93
N ASP A 2 -28.13 -19.35 20.77
CA ASP A 2 -27.08 -20.21 20.19
C ASP A 2 -25.86 -19.47 19.60
N LEU A 3 -26.03 -18.23 19.15
CA LEU A 3 -24.93 -17.37 18.68
C LEU A 3 -23.91 -17.02 19.79
N SER A 4 -24.34 -16.95 21.05
CA SER A 4 -23.40 -16.64 22.15
C SER A 4 -22.57 -17.87 22.53
N VAL A 5 -23.11 -19.08 22.40
CA VAL A 5 -22.39 -20.34 22.66
C VAL A 5 -21.32 -20.58 21.59
N MET A 6 -21.64 -20.37 20.31
CA MET A 6 -20.66 -20.47 19.22
C MET A 6 -19.54 -19.42 19.34
N SER A 7 -19.84 -18.21 19.83
CA SER A 7 -18.83 -17.18 20.12
C SER A 7 -17.93 -17.54 21.31
N ILE A 8 -18.49 -18.14 22.36
CA ILE A 8 -17.74 -18.60 23.54
C ILE A 8 -16.83 -19.79 23.18
N VAL A 9 -17.32 -20.74 22.40
CA VAL A 9 -16.57 -21.93 21.97
C VAL A 9 -15.56 -21.58 20.88
N SER A 10 -15.82 -20.57 20.05
CA SER A 10 -14.86 -20.05 19.05
C SER A 10 -13.53 -19.65 19.70
N LYS A 11 -13.54 -18.99 20.86
CA LYS A 11 -12.29 -18.66 21.59
C LYS A 11 -11.54 -19.91 22.05
N ALA A 12 -12.24 -20.94 22.52
CA ALA A 12 -11.62 -22.20 22.93
C ALA A 12 -11.07 -22.99 21.73
N ILE A 13 -11.84 -23.07 20.65
CA ILE A 13 -11.45 -23.68 19.38
C ILE A 13 -10.23 -22.94 18.80
N ASN A 14 -10.24 -21.62 18.78
CA ASN A 14 -9.13 -20.80 18.30
C ASN A 14 -7.89 -20.93 19.18
N ARG A 15 -8.04 -21.02 20.50
CA ARG A 15 -6.89 -21.27 21.40
C ARG A 15 -6.29 -22.65 21.18
N GLN A 16 -7.13 -23.66 20.93
CA GLN A 16 -6.68 -25.00 20.53
C GLN A 16 -6.07 -24.99 19.13
N LEU A 17 -6.61 -24.24 18.18
CA LEU A 17 -6.08 -24.07 16.82
C LEU A 17 -4.75 -23.34 16.83
N ILE A 18 -4.59 -22.25 17.57
CA ILE A 18 -3.33 -21.55 17.78
C ILE A 18 -2.33 -22.51 18.43
N SER A 19 -2.71 -23.15 19.53
CA SER A 19 -1.84 -24.13 20.21
C SER A 19 -1.46 -25.28 19.29
N TYR A 20 -2.35 -25.70 18.39
CA TYR A 20 -2.16 -26.80 17.45
C TYR A 20 -1.31 -26.36 16.25
N ILE A 21 -1.57 -25.21 15.64
CA ILE A 21 -0.80 -24.60 14.55
C ILE A 21 0.63 -24.27 15.03
N SER A 22 0.76 -23.73 16.24
CA SER A 22 2.04 -23.49 16.90
C SER A 22 2.72 -24.79 17.36
N SER A 23 1.98 -25.90 17.47
CA SER A 23 2.58 -27.20 17.75
C SER A 23 3.24 -27.77 16.49
N PRO A 24 4.32 -28.55 16.63
CA PRO A 24 4.91 -29.27 15.50
C PRO A 24 3.89 -30.18 14.78
N ALA A 25 2.87 -30.70 15.48
CA ALA A 25 1.88 -31.62 14.90
C ALA A 25 0.82 -30.92 14.03
N GLY A 26 0.34 -29.74 14.42
CA GLY A 26 -0.67 -29.02 13.64
C GLY A 26 -0.09 -28.23 12.47
N ASN A 27 1.12 -27.70 12.60
CA ASN A 27 1.90 -27.21 11.45
C ASN A 27 2.04 -28.30 10.36
N ARG A 28 2.34 -29.54 10.75
CA ARG A 28 2.48 -30.70 9.84
C ARG A 28 1.18 -31.20 9.20
N ARG A 29 0.00 -30.90 9.75
CA ARG A 29 -1.28 -31.52 9.37
C ARG A 29 -2.29 -30.57 8.70
N LEU A 30 -2.23 -29.26 8.96
CA LEU A 30 -3.19 -28.29 8.40
C LEU A 30 -2.84 -27.81 6.98
N LEU A 31 -1.61 -28.03 6.52
CA LEU A 31 -1.08 -27.47 5.27
C LEU A 31 -0.87 -28.50 4.15
N CYS A 32 -1.50 -29.68 4.21
CA CYS A 32 -1.38 -30.65 3.13
C CYS A 32 -2.70 -31.32 2.78
N GLN A 33 -3.28 -30.91 1.65
CA GLN A 33 -3.51 -31.74 0.45
C GLN A 33 -3.83 -30.76 -0.70
N ASP A 34 -3.04 -30.81 -1.78
CA ASP A 34 -3.27 -30.17 -3.09
C ASP A 34 -2.73 -28.76 -3.42
N PHE A 35 -1.73 -28.22 -2.71
CA PHE A 35 -1.15 -26.91 -3.11
C PHE A 35 -0.17 -26.96 -4.29
N HIS A 36 0.25 -28.15 -4.72
CA HIS A 36 0.99 -28.35 -5.97
C HIS A 36 0.60 -29.70 -6.60
N CYS A 37 -0.07 -29.67 -7.76
CA CYS A 37 -0.16 -30.82 -8.65
C CYS A 37 0.48 -30.48 -10.00
N ALA A 38 1.67 -31.03 -10.23
CA ALA A 38 2.01 -31.80 -11.42
C ALA A 38 3.40 -32.46 -11.30
N GLY A 39 3.41 -33.78 -11.07
CA GLY A 39 4.46 -34.72 -11.53
C GLY A 39 5.61 -35.06 -10.58
N PHE A 40 5.52 -36.18 -9.85
CA PHE A 40 6.34 -37.41 -10.04
C PHE A 40 6.15 -38.40 -8.88
N VAL A 41 5.99 -39.69 -9.23
CA VAL A 41 6.02 -40.90 -8.39
C VAL A 41 7.46 -41.46 -8.52
N GLU A 42 8.14 -42.01 -7.51
CA GLU A 42 8.05 -43.42 -7.05
C GLU A 42 9.15 -43.74 -6.00
N GLY A 43 8.89 -44.66 -5.05
CA GLY A 43 9.94 -45.39 -4.29
C GLY A 43 10.00 -45.12 -2.77
N GLY A 44 9.57 -46.10 -1.94
CA GLY A 44 9.34 -45.91 -0.50
C GLY A 44 10.50 -46.24 0.46
N ARG A 45 10.48 -45.55 1.61
CA ARG A 45 10.70 -46.02 3.00
C ARG A 45 10.65 -44.79 3.93
N GLU A 46 9.91 -44.92 5.04
CA GLU A 46 9.56 -43.86 6.01
C GLU A 46 8.75 -42.70 5.41
N SER A 47 7.89 -42.05 6.22
CA SER A 47 6.91 -41.08 5.70
C SER A 47 7.60 -39.95 4.94
N PRO A 48 7.47 -39.87 3.60
CA PRO A 48 8.23 -38.93 2.76
C PRO A 48 7.85 -37.48 3.08
N ILE A 49 6.76 -37.28 3.80
CA ILE A 49 6.16 -36.00 4.15
C ILE A 49 6.91 -35.33 5.31
N LEU A 50 7.37 -36.09 6.31
CA LEU A 50 8.04 -35.50 7.47
C LEU A 50 9.46 -35.00 7.14
N GLU A 51 10.13 -35.72 6.24
CA GLU A 51 11.39 -35.31 5.65
C GLU A 51 11.17 -34.17 4.65
N HIS A 52 10.12 -34.24 3.80
CA HIS A 52 9.75 -33.15 2.89
C HIS A 52 9.49 -31.82 3.60
N TYR A 53 8.79 -31.76 4.74
CA TYR A 53 8.56 -30.48 5.44
C TYR A 53 9.76 -29.93 6.21
N ARG A 54 10.66 -30.80 6.69
CA ARG A 54 11.93 -30.38 7.30
C ARG A 54 12.96 -29.96 6.24
N VAL A 55 12.82 -30.50 5.02
CA VAL A 55 13.54 -30.15 3.79
C VAL A 55 12.91 -28.95 3.06
N LEU A 56 11.63 -28.65 3.28
CA LEU A 56 10.90 -27.75 2.38
C LEU A 56 11.35 -26.30 2.47
N GLU A 57 11.96 -25.83 3.58
CA GLU A 57 12.56 -24.48 3.75
C GLU A 57 11.85 -23.39 2.94
N ILE A 58 10.50 -23.40 2.82
CA ILE A 58 9.84 -22.91 1.59
C ILE A 58 10.32 -21.49 1.36
N PRO A 59 11.20 -21.27 0.37
CA PRO A 59 11.97 -20.04 0.35
C PRO A 59 11.05 -18.82 0.23
N CYS A 60 9.85 -19.01 -0.32
CA CYS A 60 8.81 -18.00 -0.41
C CYS A 60 8.34 -17.49 0.97
N PHE A 61 8.13 -18.39 1.95
CA PHE A 61 7.61 -18.04 3.29
C PHE A 61 8.66 -17.47 4.21
N GLN A 62 9.92 -17.87 4.03
CA GLN A 62 11.04 -17.31 4.78
C GLN A 62 11.68 -16.11 4.08
N LEU A 63 11.11 -15.64 2.95
CA LEU A 63 11.71 -14.66 2.03
C LEU A 63 13.11 -15.09 1.50
N GLY A 64 13.47 -16.37 1.64
CA GLY A 64 14.65 -17.03 1.07
C GLY A 64 14.67 -17.01 -0.47
N GLY A 65 13.51 -16.89 -1.12
CA GLY A 65 13.39 -16.56 -2.55
C GLY A 65 12.62 -17.58 -3.40
N CYS A 66 11.59 -17.10 -4.08
CA CYS A 66 10.86 -17.86 -5.11
C CYS A 66 11.46 -17.58 -6.50
N PRO A 67 11.59 -18.57 -7.41
CA PRO A 67 12.01 -18.33 -8.79
C PRO A 67 11.00 -17.49 -9.59
N THR A 68 9.70 -17.58 -9.26
CA THR A 68 8.61 -16.81 -9.88
C THR A 68 7.76 -16.13 -8.80
N PRO A 69 8.30 -15.11 -8.14
CA PRO A 69 7.69 -14.54 -6.94
C PRO A 69 6.35 -13.85 -7.23
N ASP A 70 6.15 -13.33 -8.44
CA ASP A 70 4.93 -12.70 -8.94
C ASP A 70 3.75 -13.67 -9.09
N ARG A 71 4.02 -14.97 -9.26
CA ARG A 71 2.99 -16.04 -9.40
C ARG A 71 3.07 -17.07 -8.28
N CYS A 72 3.64 -16.70 -7.14
CA CYS A 72 3.84 -17.62 -6.04
C CYS A 72 2.50 -17.97 -5.37
N LEU A 73 1.93 -19.11 -5.76
CA LEU A 73 0.71 -19.66 -5.14
C LEU A 73 0.88 -19.82 -3.63
N GLY A 74 2.08 -20.19 -3.17
CA GLY A 74 2.36 -20.29 -1.73
C GLY A 74 2.01 -19.02 -0.98
N LEU A 75 2.49 -17.85 -1.43
CA LEU A 75 2.22 -16.57 -0.75
C LEU A 75 0.73 -16.22 -0.72
N LEU A 76 0.02 -16.47 -1.83
CA LEU A 76 -1.43 -16.27 -1.91
C LEU A 76 -2.19 -17.20 -0.96
N SER A 77 -1.82 -18.50 -0.94
CA SER A 77 -2.39 -19.49 -0.04
C SER A 77 -2.12 -19.16 1.43
N TYR A 78 -0.95 -18.61 1.74
CA TYR A 78 -0.62 -18.18 3.09
C TYR A 78 -1.52 -17.03 3.54
N GLY A 79 -1.68 -16.00 2.72
CA GLY A 79 -2.60 -14.92 3.03
C GLY A 79 -4.06 -15.36 3.19
N ALA A 80 -4.53 -16.26 2.33
CA ALA A 80 -5.86 -16.85 2.44
C ALA A 80 -6.03 -17.67 3.74
N PHE A 81 -5.02 -18.47 4.09
CA PHE A 81 -4.99 -19.20 5.35
C PHE A 81 -5.00 -18.25 6.55
N LEU A 82 -4.17 -17.21 6.53
CA LEU A 82 -4.12 -16.21 7.60
C LEU A 82 -5.48 -15.53 7.79
N LYS A 83 -6.13 -15.13 6.69
CA LYS A 83 -7.49 -14.54 6.71
C LYS A 83 -8.50 -15.48 7.39
N ILE A 84 -8.51 -16.76 7.02
CA ILE A 84 -9.43 -17.75 7.59
C ILE A 84 -9.11 -17.97 9.06
N LEU A 85 -7.83 -18.10 9.40
CA LEU A 85 -7.36 -18.36 10.75
C LEU A 85 -7.77 -17.25 11.71
N THR A 86 -7.56 -15.98 11.33
CA THR A 86 -7.83 -14.83 12.19
C THR A 86 -9.26 -14.31 12.06
N ALA A 87 -10.13 -15.00 11.33
CA ALA A 87 -11.51 -14.56 11.13
C ALA A 87 -12.26 -14.47 12.46
N GLY A 88 -12.79 -13.28 12.76
CA GLY A 88 -13.56 -13.02 13.99
C GLY A 88 -12.70 -12.86 15.25
N TRP A 89 -11.37 -12.82 15.13
CA TRP A 89 -10.49 -12.55 16.26
C TRP A 89 -10.47 -11.05 16.56
N ASP A 90 -10.20 -10.70 17.82
CA ASP A 90 -9.97 -9.31 18.19
C ASP A 90 -8.57 -8.82 17.76
N GLU A 91 -8.38 -7.51 17.77
CA GLU A 91 -7.14 -6.87 17.31
C GLU A 91 -5.90 -7.27 18.12
N LEU A 92 -6.06 -7.65 19.40
CA LEU A 92 -4.94 -8.08 20.25
C LEU A 92 -4.43 -9.46 19.83
N GLU A 93 -5.33 -10.41 19.57
CA GLU A 93 -4.93 -11.73 19.06
C GLU A 93 -4.36 -11.63 17.63
N CYS A 94 -4.96 -10.82 16.75
CA CYS A 94 -4.38 -10.53 15.44
C CYS A 94 -2.98 -9.90 15.54
N HIS A 95 -2.75 -9.03 16.54
CA HIS A 95 -1.44 -8.44 16.77
C HIS A 95 -0.40 -9.46 17.23
N ARG A 96 -0.79 -10.45 18.04
CA ARG A 96 0.11 -11.56 18.40
C ARG A 96 0.51 -12.39 17.19
N VAL A 97 -0.43 -12.64 16.27
CA VAL A 97 -0.12 -13.31 15.00
C VAL A 97 0.84 -12.49 14.16
N TYR A 98 0.64 -11.17 14.09
CA TYR A 98 1.60 -10.27 13.43
C TYR A 98 3.02 -10.40 14.03
N ILE A 99 3.15 -10.38 15.36
CA ILE A 99 4.45 -10.53 16.05
C ILE A 99 5.07 -11.89 15.71
N PHE A 100 4.31 -12.97 15.82
CA PHE A 100 4.78 -14.32 15.47
C PHE A 100 5.32 -14.39 14.04
N LEU A 101 4.59 -13.81 13.07
CA LEU A 101 5.02 -13.76 11.68
C LEU A 101 6.28 -12.91 11.50
N CYS A 102 6.41 -11.80 12.23
CA CYS A 102 7.62 -10.98 12.23
C CYS A 102 8.83 -11.76 12.72
N ASP A 103 8.70 -12.53 13.78
CA ASP A 103 9.78 -13.31 14.39
C ASP A 103 10.23 -14.44 13.44
N VAL A 104 9.28 -15.22 12.92
CA VAL A 104 9.57 -16.37 12.03
C VAL A 104 10.20 -15.91 10.72
N THR A 105 9.79 -14.76 10.18
CA THR A 105 10.30 -14.27 8.90
C THR A 105 11.45 -13.28 9.03
N ASN A 106 11.80 -12.89 10.26
CA ASN A 106 12.73 -11.80 10.57
C ASN A 106 12.38 -10.50 9.81
N LEU A 107 11.07 -10.21 9.75
CA LEU A 107 10.51 -9.13 8.95
C LEU A 107 11.09 -7.76 9.34
N PRO A 108 11.19 -7.38 10.63
CA PRO A 108 11.68 -6.06 11.00
C PRO A 108 13.12 -5.84 10.54
N ARG A 109 14.00 -6.84 10.66
CA ARG A 109 15.39 -6.72 10.19
C ARG A 109 15.47 -6.55 8.67
N LYS A 110 14.65 -7.27 7.91
CA LYS A 110 14.60 -7.15 6.44
C LYS A 110 14.06 -5.80 6.01
N ILE A 111 13.03 -5.30 6.68
CA ILE A 111 12.53 -3.94 6.46
C ILE A 111 13.60 -2.90 6.80
N GLN A 112 14.29 -3.03 7.94
CA GLN A 112 15.38 -2.13 8.33
C GLN A 112 16.44 -2.03 7.22
N THR A 113 16.89 -3.17 6.67
CA THR A 113 17.84 -3.20 5.55
C THR A 113 17.30 -2.43 4.35
N LEU A 114 16.03 -2.63 4.02
CA LEU A 114 15.39 -2.02 2.88
C LEU A 114 15.24 -0.50 3.04
N VAL A 115 14.76 -0.02 4.19
CA VAL A 115 14.63 1.44 4.45
C VAL A 115 15.97 2.15 4.67
N SER A 116 17.03 1.43 5.07
CA SER A 116 18.37 2.01 5.26
C SER A 116 19.19 2.05 3.96
N SER A 117 18.89 1.16 3.01
CA SER A 117 19.56 1.11 1.71
C SER A 117 19.11 2.24 0.79
N LYS A 118 19.89 2.60 -0.24
CA LYS A 118 19.40 3.52 -1.28
C LYS A 118 18.28 2.85 -2.10
N PRO A 119 17.17 3.56 -2.41
CA PRO A 119 16.07 3.05 -3.23
C PRO A 119 16.59 2.42 -4.53
N GLY A 120 16.11 1.21 -4.86
CA GLY A 120 16.47 0.49 -6.07
C GLY A 120 17.78 -0.32 -5.99
N ILE A 121 18.64 -0.11 -4.99
CA ILE A 121 19.86 -0.94 -4.82
C ILE A 121 19.48 -2.36 -4.40
N ALA A 122 18.56 -2.49 -3.45
CA ALA A 122 18.09 -3.77 -2.94
C ALA A 122 16.83 -4.26 -3.70
N TYR A 123 16.75 -4.03 -5.01
CA TYR A 123 15.53 -4.25 -5.82
C TYR A 123 14.92 -5.66 -5.67
N LYS A 124 15.74 -6.70 -5.52
CA LYS A 124 15.27 -8.08 -5.25
C LYS A 124 14.57 -8.20 -3.89
N LEU A 125 15.12 -7.58 -2.85
CA LEU A 125 14.54 -7.58 -1.52
C LEU A 125 13.29 -6.70 -1.48
N GLU A 126 13.30 -5.55 -2.16
CA GLU A 126 12.15 -4.66 -2.34
C GLU A 126 10.96 -5.39 -2.96
N LEU A 127 11.18 -6.10 -4.09
CA LEU A 127 10.14 -6.91 -4.74
C LEU A 127 9.63 -8.03 -3.83
N ARG A 128 10.53 -8.79 -3.19
CA ARG A 128 10.14 -9.86 -2.25
C ARG A 128 9.31 -9.32 -1.09
N MET A 129 9.72 -8.18 -0.53
CA MET A 129 9.01 -7.54 0.58
C MET A 129 7.63 -7.08 0.15
N ARG A 130 7.52 -6.44 -1.02
CA ARG A 130 6.24 -6.05 -1.60
C ARG A 130 5.32 -7.25 -1.73
N LEU A 131 5.76 -8.31 -2.40
CA LEU A 131 4.92 -9.49 -2.67
C LEU A 131 4.50 -10.20 -1.39
N PHE A 132 5.42 -10.38 -0.43
CA PHE A 132 5.09 -10.99 0.85
C PHE A 132 4.09 -10.15 1.64
N CYS A 133 4.35 -8.85 1.83
CA CYS A 133 3.43 -7.99 2.59
C CYS A 133 2.06 -7.88 1.90
N ARG A 134 2.05 -7.73 0.57
CA ARG A 134 0.81 -7.63 -0.20
C ARG A 134 -0.01 -8.92 -0.11
N HIS A 135 0.60 -10.06 -0.42
CA HIS A 135 -0.12 -11.32 -0.48
C HIS A 135 -0.40 -11.96 0.86
N VAL A 136 0.39 -11.71 1.90
CA VAL A 136 0.15 -12.29 3.24
C VAL A 136 -0.68 -11.34 4.09
N PHE A 137 -0.34 -10.05 4.15
CA PHE A 137 -0.92 -9.11 5.11
C PHE A 137 -1.95 -8.13 4.55
N LEU A 138 -1.99 -7.82 3.25
CA LEU A 138 -2.74 -6.63 2.79
C LEU A 138 -3.91 -6.96 1.85
N ASP A 139 -3.77 -7.93 0.93
CA ASP A 139 -4.69 -8.06 -0.20
C ASP A 139 -5.89 -8.98 0.05
N ASN A 140 -5.90 -9.73 1.17
CA ASN A 140 -6.92 -10.75 1.40
C ASN A 140 -8.17 -10.26 2.14
N TRP A 141 -8.20 -9.02 2.63
CA TRP A 141 -9.23 -8.58 3.56
C TRP A 141 -10.42 -7.94 2.83
N ASN A 142 -11.64 -8.31 3.24
CA ASN A 142 -12.87 -7.75 2.66
C ASN A 142 -13.33 -6.51 3.43
N LEU A 143 -13.04 -6.45 4.72
CA LEU A 143 -13.41 -5.34 5.60
C LEU A 143 -12.28 -4.31 5.61
N ARG A 144 -12.62 -3.04 5.38
CA ARG A 144 -11.65 -1.94 5.41
C ARG A 144 -10.88 -1.88 6.73
N ARG A 145 -11.58 -2.02 7.87
CA ARG A 145 -10.94 -2.04 9.19
C ARG A 145 -9.82 -3.06 9.30
N ASP A 146 -10.01 -4.27 8.76
CA ASP A 146 -8.99 -5.32 8.83
C ASP A 146 -7.79 -4.97 7.95
N SER A 147 -8.02 -4.47 6.72
CA SER A 147 -6.94 -3.95 5.87
C SER A 147 -6.16 -2.83 6.55
N ALA A 148 -6.87 -1.90 7.20
CA ALA A 148 -6.28 -0.76 7.90
C ALA A 148 -5.42 -1.22 9.08
N PHE A 149 -5.90 -2.21 9.85
CA PHE A 149 -5.15 -2.81 10.95
C PHE A 149 -3.80 -3.37 10.47
N TRP A 150 -3.80 -4.24 9.45
CA TRP A 150 -2.56 -4.87 9.00
C TRP A 150 -1.58 -3.87 8.37
N LEU A 151 -2.08 -2.91 7.59
CA LEU A 151 -1.25 -1.82 7.05
C LEU A 151 -0.64 -0.99 8.18
N THR A 152 -1.42 -0.65 9.20
CA THR A 152 -0.97 0.11 10.37
C THR A 152 0.15 -0.61 11.11
N ARG A 153 0.04 -1.93 11.33
CA ARG A 153 1.09 -2.74 11.97
C ARG A 153 2.38 -2.77 11.15
N LEU A 154 2.30 -2.73 9.83
CA LEU A 154 3.49 -2.68 8.98
C LEU A 154 4.18 -1.31 8.98
N LEU A 155 3.43 -0.22 9.17
CA LEU A 155 3.94 1.16 9.07
C LEU A 155 4.35 1.77 10.43
N LYS A 156 3.45 1.79 11.43
CA LYS A 156 3.65 2.53 12.70
C LYS A 156 4.92 2.20 13.49
N PRO A 157 5.55 1.00 13.39
CA PRO A 157 6.84 0.75 14.02
C PRO A 157 8.00 1.61 13.48
N TRP A 158 7.82 2.28 12.34
CA TRP A 158 8.88 3.00 11.63
C TRP A 158 8.71 4.53 11.73
N PRO A 159 9.79 5.33 11.64
CA PRO A 159 9.68 6.79 11.51
C PRO A 159 8.92 7.21 10.24
N MET A 160 8.30 8.39 10.24
CA MET A 160 7.40 8.85 9.16
C MET A 160 8.00 8.72 7.75
N VAL A 161 9.26 9.13 7.56
CA VAL A 161 9.98 8.99 6.28
C VAL A 161 10.02 7.53 5.79
N ASN A 162 10.25 6.59 6.71
CA ASN A 162 10.30 5.17 6.42
C ASN A 162 8.89 4.59 6.21
N GLN A 163 7.86 5.14 6.88
CA GLN A 163 6.46 4.79 6.61
C GLN A 163 6.08 5.16 5.17
N ALA A 164 6.42 6.37 4.71
CA ALA A 164 6.19 6.80 3.33
C ALA A 164 6.89 5.88 2.33
N ARG A 165 8.17 5.58 2.60
CA ARG A 165 8.95 4.66 1.76
C ARG A 165 8.35 3.26 1.69
N LEU A 166 7.93 2.71 2.81
CA LEU A 166 7.27 1.39 2.87
C LEU A 166 5.95 1.40 2.10
N LEU A 167 5.15 2.45 2.28
CA LEU A 167 3.88 2.60 1.58
C LEU A 167 4.10 2.65 0.06
N TYR A 168 5.12 3.38 -0.41
CA TYR A 168 5.52 3.37 -1.82
C TYR A 168 5.98 1.99 -2.27
N ILE A 169 6.70 1.24 -1.43
CA ILE A 169 7.17 -0.10 -1.79
C ILE A 169 6.01 -1.06 -1.99
N PHE A 170 5.01 -0.99 -1.11
CA PHE A 170 3.85 -1.87 -1.15
C PHE A 170 2.89 -1.52 -2.30
N TYR A 171 2.63 -0.23 -2.55
CA TYR A 171 1.55 0.22 -3.42
C TYR A 171 1.97 1.10 -4.59
N GLY A 172 3.23 1.54 -4.63
CA GLY A 172 3.75 2.42 -5.67
C GLY A 172 3.85 1.72 -7.04
N PRO A 173 4.14 2.47 -8.10
CA PRO A 173 4.26 1.93 -9.45
C PRO A 173 5.35 0.87 -9.59
N VAL A 174 5.13 -0.07 -10.50
CA VAL A 174 6.09 -1.12 -10.87
C VAL A 174 6.35 -1.10 -12.37
N ASN A 175 7.55 -1.52 -12.76
CA ASN A 175 7.88 -1.73 -14.15
C ASN A 175 7.10 -2.94 -14.70
N SER A 176 6.48 -2.76 -15.86
CA SER A 176 5.60 -3.76 -16.48
C SER A 176 6.33 -5.03 -16.94
N VAL A 177 7.65 -4.96 -17.15
CA VAL A 177 8.44 -6.08 -17.68
C VAL A 177 8.90 -7.01 -16.58
N ASP A 178 9.41 -6.48 -15.47
CA ASP A 178 10.09 -7.25 -14.43
C ASP A 178 9.42 -7.15 -13.05
N GLY A 179 8.39 -6.31 -12.90
CA GLY A 179 7.64 -6.13 -11.66
C GLY A 179 8.41 -5.36 -10.57
N HIS A 180 9.63 -4.88 -10.85
CA HIS A 180 10.41 -4.11 -9.87
C HIS A 180 9.77 -2.74 -9.64
N ILE A 181 10.06 -2.16 -8.48
CA ILE A 181 9.52 -0.88 -8.08
C ILE A 181 10.10 0.21 -8.98
N ALA A 182 9.21 0.96 -9.64
CA ALA A 182 9.59 2.00 -10.57
C ALA A 182 9.87 3.32 -9.82
N TRP A 183 11.00 3.38 -9.12
CA TRP A 183 11.39 4.54 -8.31
C TRP A 183 11.49 5.84 -9.11
N LEU A 184 12.05 5.80 -10.33
CA LEU A 184 12.23 6.97 -11.19
C LEU A 184 10.93 7.44 -11.85
N GLN A 185 9.89 6.59 -11.88
CA GLN A 185 8.64 6.94 -12.56
C GLN A 185 7.99 8.18 -11.96
N MET A 186 8.14 8.41 -10.66
CA MET A 186 7.50 9.56 -10.01
C MET A 186 8.28 10.86 -10.15
N THR A 187 9.57 10.78 -10.49
CA THR A 187 10.51 11.90 -10.55
C THR A 187 10.81 12.33 -11.99
N GLU A 188 10.79 11.40 -12.95
CA GLU A 188 11.22 11.65 -14.33
C GLU A 188 10.09 11.48 -15.36
N GLY A 189 9.00 10.80 -15.00
CA GLY A 189 7.93 10.46 -15.93
C GLY A 189 6.53 10.76 -15.40
N LEU A 190 5.55 10.83 -16.31
CA LEU A 190 4.16 10.92 -15.90
C LEU A 190 3.65 9.53 -15.48
N ALA A 191 3.17 9.44 -14.25
CA ALA A 191 2.53 8.27 -13.70
C ALA A 191 1.24 7.96 -14.51
N GLY A 192 1.10 6.72 -14.99
CA GLY A 192 -0.12 6.29 -15.71
C GLY A 192 -1.37 6.38 -14.83
N GLU A 193 -2.55 6.46 -15.44
CA GLU A 193 -3.80 6.77 -14.74
C GLU A 193 -4.09 5.81 -13.56
N ASN A 194 -3.85 4.51 -13.74
CA ASN A 194 -4.15 3.50 -12.73
C ASN A 194 -2.96 3.16 -11.81
N CYS A 195 -1.75 3.64 -12.10
CA CYS A 195 -0.56 3.19 -11.37
C CYS A 195 -0.50 3.72 -9.93
N LEU A 196 -1.19 4.82 -9.64
CA LEU A 196 -1.28 5.41 -8.30
C LEU A 196 -2.55 5.02 -7.54
N LYS A 197 -3.46 4.25 -8.16
CA LYS A 197 -4.73 3.89 -7.52
C LYS A 197 -4.52 3.11 -6.23
N GLY A 198 -3.62 2.12 -6.23
CA GLY A 198 -3.31 1.35 -5.03
C GLY A 198 -2.77 2.22 -3.89
N LEU A 199 -1.92 3.19 -4.22
CA LEU A 199 -1.36 4.13 -3.23
C LEU A 199 -2.44 5.05 -2.67
N ALA A 200 -3.30 5.60 -3.54
CA ALA A 200 -4.43 6.42 -3.13
C ALA A 200 -5.45 5.65 -2.27
N ASP A 201 -5.74 4.41 -2.62
CA ASP A 201 -6.64 3.54 -1.85
C ASP A 201 -6.06 3.24 -0.46
N ALA A 202 -4.75 3.04 -0.35
CA ALA A 202 -4.08 2.89 0.94
C ALA A 202 -4.11 4.19 1.77
N ILE A 203 -3.92 5.36 1.17
CA ILE A 203 -4.03 6.65 1.88
C ILE A 203 -5.46 6.86 2.39
N LYS A 204 -6.47 6.60 1.55
CA LYS A 204 -7.89 6.66 1.96
C LYS A 204 -8.21 5.72 3.10
N LEU A 205 -7.62 4.53 3.08
CA LEU A 205 -7.79 3.54 4.14
C LEU A 205 -7.24 4.03 5.48
N LEU A 206 -6.09 4.73 5.48
CA LEU A 206 -5.48 5.28 6.69
C LEU A 206 -6.19 6.55 7.18
N TYR A 207 -6.75 7.36 6.28
CA TYR A 207 -7.51 8.58 6.59
C TYR A 207 -8.94 8.30 7.10
N ASP A 208 -9.40 7.07 6.97
CA ASP A 208 -10.76 6.70 7.38
C ASP A 208 -10.97 6.99 8.88
N PRO A 209 -12.07 7.66 9.28
CA PRO A 209 -12.35 7.96 10.69
C PRO A 209 -12.42 6.73 11.59
N GLU A 210 -12.66 5.53 11.04
CA GLU A 210 -12.61 4.27 11.80
C GLU A 210 -11.18 3.84 12.16
N SER A 211 -10.17 4.42 11.50
CA SER A 211 -8.73 4.18 11.74
C SER A 211 -8.26 4.90 13.01
N LYS A 212 -8.48 4.26 14.17
CA LYS A 212 -8.18 4.85 15.49
C LYS A 212 -6.72 5.24 15.72
N GLU A 213 -5.78 4.66 14.97
CA GLU A 213 -4.34 4.87 15.15
C GLU A 213 -3.76 5.95 14.24
N TRP A 214 -4.57 6.54 13.35
CA TRP A 214 -4.13 7.55 12.39
C TRP A 214 -4.95 8.82 12.54
N THR A 215 -4.26 9.93 12.77
CA THR A 215 -4.87 11.26 12.68
C THR A 215 -4.84 11.78 11.24
N ALA A 216 -5.67 12.78 10.94
CA ALA A 216 -5.58 13.49 9.67
C ALA A 216 -4.16 14.06 9.45
N ASP A 217 -3.55 14.62 10.50
CA ASP A 217 -2.19 15.17 10.45
C ASP A 217 -1.12 14.11 10.18
N ASP A 218 -1.26 12.89 10.76
CA ASP A 218 -0.36 11.77 10.46
C ASP A 218 -0.41 11.42 8.97
N VAL A 219 -1.62 11.32 8.41
CA VAL A 219 -1.81 10.96 7.00
C VAL A 219 -1.33 12.08 6.08
N ILE A 220 -1.58 13.34 6.41
CA ILE A 220 -1.06 14.48 5.64
C ILE A 220 0.47 14.51 5.69
N SER A 221 1.08 14.23 6.85
CA SER A 221 2.54 14.12 6.98
C SER A 221 3.10 12.97 6.14
N LEU A 222 2.41 11.82 6.13
CA LEU A 222 2.77 10.68 5.29
C LEU A 222 2.73 11.02 3.80
N VAL A 223 1.72 11.76 3.35
CA VAL A 223 1.60 12.24 1.96
C VAL A 223 2.68 13.27 1.64
N ASP A 224 3.03 14.15 2.58
CA ASP A 224 4.11 15.12 2.40
C ASP A 224 5.47 14.40 2.22
N GLU A 225 5.76 13.41 3.06
CA GLU A 225 6.97 12.59 2.94
C GLU A 225 6.98 11.75 1.66
N LEU A 226 5.84 11.19 1.23
CA LEU A 226 5.74 10.47 -0.04
C LEU A 226 6.17 11.34 -1.22
N SER A 227 5.77 12.62 -1.23
CA SER A 227 6.06 13.55 -2.33
C SER A 227 7.56 13.81 -2.57
N VAL A 228 8.42 13.35 -1.65
CA VAL A 228 9.88 13.50 -1.72
C VAL A 228 10.64 12.17 -1.65
N VAL A 229 9.96 11.01 -1.71
CA VAL A 229 10.59 9.68 -1.65
C VAL A 229 10.56 9.00 -3.03
N PRO A 230 11.70 8.67 -3.65
CA PRO A 230 13.06 8.74 -3.13
C PRO A 230 13.70 10.12 -3.30
N ASN A 231 13.17 10.90 -4.24
CA ASN A 231 13.49 12.30 -4.49
C ASN A 231 12.17 13.05 -4.71
N GLN A 232 12.25 14.36 -4.87
CA GLN A 232 11.08 15.20 -5.15
C GLN A 232 10.31 14.70 -6.39
N TRP A 233 9.04 14.38 -6.19
CA TRP A 233 8.14 13.97 -7.26
C TRP A 233 7.76 15.15 -8.14
N LEU A 234 7.44 14.83 -9.40
CA LEU A 234 6.78 15.75 -10.30
C LEU A 234 5.45 16.22 -9.69
N LEU A 235 5.14 17.51 -9.85
CA LEU A 235 3.93 18.10 -9.27
C LEU A 235 2.65 17.53 -9.90
N GLU A 236 2.72 17.10 -11.16
CA GLU A 236 1.68 16.37 -11.87
C GLU A 236 1.33 15.05 -11.17
N ASN A 237 2.36 14.32 -10.73
CA ASN A 237 2.19 13.04 -10.06
C ASN A 237 1.64 13.22 -8.65
N ASN A 238 2.09 14.26 -7.93
CA ASN A 238 1.52 14.67 -6.66
C ASN A 238 0.03 15.06 -6.80
N ALA A 239 -0.29 15.91 -7.77
CA ALA A 239 -1.66 16.32 -8.05
C ALA A 239 -2.56 15.11 -8.40
N ARG A 240 -2.06 14.19 -9.23
CA ARG A 240 -2.79 12.96 -9.57
C ARG A 240 -3.05 12.07 -8.34
N LEU A 241 -2.07 11.91 -7.46
CA LEU A 241 -2.26 11.16 -6.21
C LEU A 241 -3.33 11.82 -5.32
N LEU A 242 -3.27 13.14 -5.15
CA LEU A 242 -4.23 13.89 -4.32
C LEU A 242 -5.66 13.79 -4.88
N ILE A 243 -5.84 13.89 -6.19
CA ILE A 243 -7.14 13.71 -6.85
C ILE A 243 -7.68 12.29 -6.61
N LEU A 244 -6.85 11.26 -6.81
CA LEU A 244 -7.26 9.86 -6.59
C LEU A 244 -7.56 9.52 -5.13
N SER A 245 -6.94 10.26 -4.20
CA SER A 245 -7.16 10.13 -2.75
C SER A 245 -8.47 10.80 -2.31
N GLY A 246 -9.05 11.68 -3.13
CA GLY A 246 -10.36 12.30 -2.90
C GLY A 246 -10.30 13.67 -2.23
N ASN A 247 -11.42 14.39 -2.30
CA ASN A 247 -11.53 15.80 -1.89
C ASN A 247 -11.13 16.06 -0.44
N SER A 248 -11.55 15.20 0.49
CA SER A 248 -11.29 15.40 1.93
C SER A 248 -9.79 15.45 2.23
N ILE A 249 -9.03 14.48 1.71
CA ILE A 249 -7.57 14.42 1.88
C ILE A 249 -6.91 15.56 1.12
N CYS A 250 -7.31 15.82 -0.12
CA CYS A 250 -6.75 16.89 -0.94
C CYS A 250 -6.91 18.27 -0.28
N PHE A 251 -8.12 18.61 0.19
CA PHE A 251 -8.37 19.89 0.86
C PHE A 251 -7.63 19.99 2.19
N THR A 252 -7.56 18.90 2.97
CA THR A 252 -6.84 18.90 4.24
C THR A 252 -5.34 19.08 4.03
N PHE A 253 -4.77 18.44 2.99
CA PHE A 253 -3.39 18.64 2.57
C PHE A 253 -3.13 20.11 2.19
N MET A 254 -3.98 20.69 1.34
CA MET A 254 -3.85 22.09 0.92
C MET A 254 -4.00 23.06 2.09
N ALA A 255 -4.96 22.82 2.98
CA ALA A 255 -5.16 23.62 4.19
C ALA A 255 -3.92 23.57 5.08
N SER A 256 -3.32 22.39 5.29
CA SER A 256 -2.08 22.25 6.03
C SER A 256 -0.93 23.06 5.40
N LYS A 257 -0.79 23.07 4.07
CA LYS A 257 0.20 23.92 3.38
C LYS A 257 -0.06 25.41 3.60
N ALA A 258 -1.32 25.84 3.54
CA ALA A 258 -1.72 27.23 3.76
C ALA A 258 -1.42 27.70 5.20
N VAL A 259 -1.82 26.91 6.20
CA VAL A 259 -1.60 27.21 7.62
C VAL A 259 -0.11 27.30 7.96
N ASN A 260 0.73 26.48 7.31
CA ASN A 260 2.18 26.52 7.45
C ASN A 260 2.87 27.63 6.64
N GLY A 261 2.11 28.55 6.02
CA GLY A 261 2.66 29.68 5.26
C GLY A 261 3.33 29.30 3.93
N ARG A 262 3.15 28.06 3.43
CA ARG A 262 3.76 27.56 2.18
C ARG A 262 2.93 27.96 0.96
N THR A 263 2.66 29.26 0.82
CA THR A 263 1.75 29.81 -0.21
C THR A 263 2.27 29.62 -1.64
N ALA A 264 3.58 29.71 -1.86
CA ALA A 264 4.19 29.48 -3.18
C ALA A 264 4.07 28.00 -3.61
N ASP A 265 4.28 27.05 -2.70
CA ASP A 265 4.11 25.62 -2.96
C ASP A 265 2.65 25.29 -3.22
N LEU A 266 1.74 25.87 -2.44
CA LEU A 266 0.31 25.72 -2.63
C LEU A 266 -0.15 26.29 -3.98
N GLY A 267 0.32 27.48 -4.36
CA GLY A 267 -0.01 28.08 -5.66
C GLY A 267 0.42 27.20 -6.83
N ARG A 268 1.64 26.65 -6.77
CA ARG A 268 2.12 25.66 -7.76
C ARG A 268 1.23 24.42 -7.76
N MET A 269 0.92 23.85 -6.61
CA MET A 269 0.08 22.65 -6.50
C MET A 269 -1.32 22.87 -7.07
N VAL A 270 -1.95 24.02 -6.83
CA VAL A 270 -3.28 24.38 -7.36
C VAL A 270 -3.28 24.41 -8.89
N VAL A 271 -2.22 24.94 -9.51
CA VAL A 271 -2.08 24.93 -10.98
C VAL A 271 -2.03 23.49 -11.50
N PHE A 272 -1.22 22.63 -10.90
CA PHE A 272 -1.11 21.23 -11.35
C PHE A 272 -2.37 20.42 -11.06
N LEU A 273 -3.07 20.68 -9.95
CA LEU A 273 -4.39 20.10 -9.70
C LEU A 273 -5.37 20.50 -10.81
N ALA A 274 -5.47 21.79 -11.16
CA ALA A 274 -6.32 22.26 -12.25
C ALA A 274 -5.97 21.60 -13.60
N LEU A 275 -4.69 21.50 -13.94
CA LEU A 275 -4.23 20.89 -15.20
C LEU A 275 -4.55 19.39 -15.26
N VAL A 276 -4.21 18.64 -14.20
CA VAL A 276 -4.46 17.20 -14.15
C VAL A 276 -5.96 16.91 -14.14
N SER A 277 -6.76 17.70 -13.42
CA SER A 277 -8.21 17.56 -13.39
C SER A 277 -8.85 17.84 -14.75
N ALA A 278 -8.38 18.83 -15.51
CA ALA A 278 -8.89 19.07 -16.86
C ALA A 278 -8.67 17.87 -17.79
N VAL A 279 -7.46 17.29 -17.73
CA VAL A 279 -7.14 16.07 -18.48
C VAL A 279 -8.02 14.92 -17.97
N TYR A 280 -8.07 14.68 -16.66
CA TYR A 280 -8.85 13.60 -16.05
C TYR A 280 -10.35 13.67 -16.39
N CYS A 281 -10.95 14.86 -16.35
CA CYS A 281 -12.35 15.08 -16.71
C CYS A 281 -12.62 14.93 -18.22
N ALA A 282 -11.65 15.20 -19.09
CA ALA A 282 -11.78 14.93 -20.52
C ALA A 282 -11.90 13.42 -20.82
N TRP A 283 -11.29 12.57 -19.98
CA TRP A 283 -11.35 11.11 -20.10
C TRP A 283 -12.56 10.48 -19.39
N ARG A 284 -13.02 11.07 -18.27
CA ARG A 284 -14.15 10.54 -17.48
C ARG A 284 -15.43 11.33 -17.76
N ARG A 285 -16.13 10.98 -18.86
CA ARG A 285 -17.55 11.31 -19.04
C ARG A 285 -18.37 10.50 -18.03
N ASN A 286 -18.42 10.93 -16.76
CA ASN A 286 -19.49 10.70 -15.80
C ASN A 286 -19.01 11.08 -14.38
N GLY A 287 -19.45 12.24 -13.90
CA GLY A 287 -20.52 12.24 -12.90
C GLY A 287 -20.21 12.59 -11.44
N GLU A 288 -18.98 12.59 -10.93
CA GLU A 288 -18.84 12.58 -9.45
C GLU A 288 -18.00 13.65 -8.75
N ASP A 289 -17.32 14.60 -9.40
CA ASP A 289 -16.69 15.69 -8.64
C ASP A 289 -16.49 16.98 -9.44
N SER A 290 -17.39 17.95 -9.25
CA SER A 290 -17.33 19.29 -9.87
C SER A 290 -16.32 20.23 -9.19
N SER A 291 -15.83 19.88 -7.99
CA SER A 291 -14.93 20.70 -7.18
C SER A 291 -13.61 21.01 -7.92
N PHE A 292 -13.00 20.01 -8.54
CA PHE A 292 -11.76 20.18 -9.29
C PHE A 292 -11.95 20.85 -10.66
N ILE A 293 -13.13 20.70 -11.26
CA ILE A 293 -13.52 21.42 -12.49
C ILE A 293 -13.63 22.92 -12.20
N ASN A 294 -14.15 23.30 -11.04
CA ASN A 294 -14.21 24.70 -10.62
C ASN A 294 -12.81 25.31 -10.46
N LEU A 295 -11.84 24.55 -9.94
CA LEU A 295 -10.43 24.97 -9.88
C LEU A 295 -9.86 25.22 -11.28
N PHE A 296 -10.16 24.33 -12.24
CA PHE A 296 -9.75 24.55 -13.62
C PHE A 296 -10.35 25.82 -14.22
N HIS A 297 -11.65 26.06 -14.02
CA HIS A 297 -12.29 27.29 -14.49
C HIS A 297 -11.69 28.55 -13.86
N LEU A 298 -11.38 28.52 -12.56
CA LEU A 298 -10.72 29.62 -11.86
C LEU A 298 -9.34 29.93 -12.46
N VAL A 299 -8.49 28.91 -12.64
CA VAL A 299 -7.16 29.09 -13.22
C VAL A 299 -7.24 29.57 -14.67
N SER A 300 -8.19 29.04 -15.44
CA SER A 300 -8.44 29.47 -16.82
C SER A 300 -8.89 30.94 -16.89
N ALA A 301 -9.78 31.36 -15.99
CA ALA A 301 -10.21 32.76 -15.90
C ALA A 301 -9.04 33.69 -15.55
N GLN A 302 -8.20 33.31 -14.58
CA GLN A 302 -7.02 34.09 -14.20
C GLN A 302 -6.01 34.19 -15.37
N ALA A 303 -5.78 33.10 -16.10
CA ALA A 303 -4.92 33.10 -17.28
C ALA A 303 -5.46 34.02 -18.40
N ASN A 304 -6.77 34.00 -18.65
CA ASN A 304 -7.41 34.86 -19.63
C ASN A 304 -7.34 36.34 -19.22
N PHE A 305 -7.54 36.64 -17.94
CA PHE A 305 -7.35 37.99 -17.41
C PHE A 305 -5.92 38.50 -17.63
N HIS A 306 -4.91 37.70 -17.31
CA HIS A 306 -3.51 38.09 -17.55
C HIS A 306 -3.18 38.28 -19.04
N LYS A 307 -3.75 37.45 -19.94
CA LYS A 307 -3.61 37.65 -21.39
C LYS A 307 -4.20 38.99 -21.85
N GLU A 308 -5.38 39.34 -21.34
CA GLU A 308 -6.05 40.60 -21.66
C GLU A 308 -5.22 41.80 -21.18
N ILE A 309 -4.72 41.77 -19.94
CA ILE A 309 -3.83 42.82 -19.43
C ILE A 309 -2.57 42.95 -20.28
N LEU A 310 -1.94 41.82 -20.66
CA LEU A 310 -0.76 41.83 -21.52
C LEU A 310 -1.07 42.42 -22.91
N TYR A 311 -2.20 42.04 -23.51
CA TYR A 311 -2.67 42.58 -24.78
C TYR A 311 -2.87 44.09 -24.71
N LEU A 312 -3.53 44.58 -23.66
CA LEU A 312 -3.73 46.02 -23.44
C LEU A 312 -2.41 46.75 -23.21
N THR A 313 -1.46 46.14 -22.52
CA THR A 313 -0.13 46.73 -22.23
C THR A 313 0.77 46.77 -23.46
N LEU A 314 0.69 45.77 -24.34
CA LEU A 314 1.50 45.71 -25.57
C LEU A 314 0.92 46.57 -26.71
N ASN A 315 -0.39 46.79 -26.71
CA ASN A 315 -1.08 47.60 -27.73
C ASN A 315 -1.40 49.02 -27.27
N THR A 316 -0.96 49.42 -26.08
CA THR A 316 -0.98 50.82 -25.67
C THR A 316 0.22 51.52 -26.32
N PRO A 317 0.00 52.51 -27.21
CA PRO A 317 1.10 53.26 -27.80
C PRO A 317 1.86 53.98 -26.69
N SER A 318 3.19 53.82 -26.69
CA SER A 318 4.08 54.56 -25.80
C SER A 318 3.88 56.06 -26.04
N VAL A 319 3.36 56.75 -25.02
CA VAL A 319 3.24 58.22 -24.99
C VAL A 319 4.62 58.83 -24.79
#